data_AF-A0A520EB12-F1
#
_entry.id   AF-A0A520EB12-F1
#
_cell.length_a   1.000
_cell.length_b   1.000
_cell.length_c   1.000
_cell.angle_alpha   90.00
_cell.angle_beta   90.00
_cell.angle_gamma   90.00
#
_symmetry.space_group_name_H-M   'P 1'
#
loop_
_entity.id
_entity.type
_entity.pdbx_description
1 polymer ?
#
loop_
_entity_poly.entity_id
_entity_poly.type
_entity_poly.pdbx_seq_one_letter_code
_entity_poly.pdbx_strand_id
1 'polypeptide(L)' 'MSSAWPGNRIADEVAPLIPGFTVEVVGEIDSTNTELMRRGRAGMSAPVLLVAER' A
#
# COMPACT_ATOMS: atom_id res chain seq x y z
N MET A 1 19.29 7.58 10.60
CA MET A 1 19.07 6.37 9.79
C MET A 1 17.59 6.09 9.85
N SER A 2 16.83 6.46 8.83
CA SER A 2 15.41 6.11 8.76
C SER A 2 15.35 4.59 8.75
N SER A 3 14.66 4.00 9.73
CA SER A 3 14.39 2.56 9.70
C SER A 3 13.57 2.33 8.44
N ALA A 4 14.13 1.64 7.45
CA ALA A 4 13.43 1.33 6.22
C ALA A 4 12.08 0.70 6.58
N TRP A 5 10.98 1.28 6.09
CA TRP A 5 9.65 0.76 6.33
C TRP A 5 9.60 -0.74 5.92
N PRO A 6 9.05 -1.65 6.75
CA PRO A 6 9.15 -3.10 6.54
C PRO A 6 8.18 -3.62 5.46
N GLY A 7 8.03 -2.92 4.34
CA GLY A 7 7.04 -3.21 3.30
C GLY A 7 7.17 -4.63 2.71
N ASN A 8 8.40 -5.06 2.42
CA ASN A 8 8.65 -6.41 1.89
C ASN A 8 8.22 -7.51 2.87
N ARG A 9 8.51 -7.33 4.17
CA ARG A 9 8.14 -8.31 5.18
C ARG A 9 6.61 -8.44 5.30
N ILE A 10 5.90 -7.32 5.27
CA ILE A 10 4.43 -7.33 5.30
C ILE A 10 3.89 -8.01 4.04
N ALA A 11 4.44 -7.72 2.86
CA ALA A 11 4.04 -8.37 1.62
C ALA A 11 4.20 -9.90 1.70
N ASP A 12 5.36 -10.38 2.16
CA ASP A 12 5.66 -11.81 2.27
C ASP A 12 4.73 -12.54 3.26
N GLU A 13 4.41 -11.91 4.39
CA GLU A 13 3.54 -12.50 5.41
C GLU A 13 2.05 -12.48 5.01
N VAL A 14 1.61 -11.49 4.23
CA VAL A 14 0.20 -11.29 3.87
C VAL A 14 -0.19 -11.92 2.53
N ALA A 15 0.72 -11.96 1.55
CA ALA A 15 0.43 -12.51 0.22
C ALA A 15 -0.15 -13.94 0.22
N PRO A 16 0.27 -14.87 1.11
CA PRO A 16 -0.36 -16.20 1.21
C PRO A 16 -1.81 -16.18 1.69
N LEU A 17 -2.22 -15.13 2.42
CA LEU A 17 -3.56 -14.99 2.99
C LEU A 17 -4.51 -14.24 2.05
N ILE A 18 -3.99 -13.32 1.24
CA ILE A 18 -4.76 -12.46 0.35
C ILE A 18 -4.13 -12.51 -1.05
N PRO A 19 -4.64 -13.36 -1.95
CA PRO A 19 -4.13 -13.46 -3.31
C PRO A 19 -4.16 -12.09 -4.03
N GLY A 20 -3.03 -11.73 -4.64
CA GLY A 20 -2.88 -10.46 -5.35
C GLY A 20 -2.61 -9.24 -4.45
N PHE A 21 -2.37 -9.44 -3.16
CA PHE A 21 -2.01 -8.36 -2.23
C PHE A 21 -0.66 -7.72 -2.59
N THR A 22 -0.62 -6.40 -2.57
CA THR A 22 0.61 -5.62 -2.77
C THR A 22 0.83 -4.62 -1.65
N VAL A 23 2.09 -4.22 -1.46
CA VAL A 23 2.47 -3.09 -0.61
C VAL A 23 3.08 -2.01 -1.49
N GLU A 24 2.54 -0.80 -1.42
CA GLU A 24 3.01 0.35 -2.16
C GLU A 24 3.43 1.45 -1.19
N VAL A 25 4.68 1.89 -1.29
CA VAL A 25 5.23 3.00 -0.52
C VAL A 25 5.38 4.20 -1.45
N VAL A 26 4.76 5.31 -1.09
CA VAL A 26 4.81 6.58 -1.81
C VAL A 26 5.42 7.65 -0.93
N GLY A 27 5.91 8.75 -1.54
CA GLY A 27 6.32 9.93 -0.79
C GLY A 27 5.14 10.63 -0.10
N GLU A 28 5.40 11.78 0.52
CA GLU A 28 4.36 12.54 1.23
C GLU A 28 3.21 12.91 0.28
N ILE A 29 2.00 12.54 0.68
CA ILE A 29 0.74 12.86 0.00
C ILE A 29 -0.28 13.32 1.04
N ASP A 30 -1.30 14.05 0.60
CA ASP A 30 -2.31 14.60 1.51
C ASP A 30 -3.08 13.52 2.29
N SER A 31 -3.42 12.39 1.64
CA SER A 31 -4.18 11.30 2.27
C SER A 31 -4.12 10.00 1.44
N THR A 32 -3.65 8.92 2.07
CA THR A 32 -3.68 7.58 1.49
C THR A 32 -5.12 7.10 1.24
N ASN A 33 -6.07 7.43 2.12
CA ASN A 33 -7.46 7.06 1.96
C ASN A 33 -8.11 7.73 0.74
N THR A 34 -7.82 9.01 0.51
CA THR A 34 -8.36 9.73 -0.65
C THR A 34 -7.83 9.12 -1.95
N GLU A 35 -6.53 8.78 -2.00
CA GLU A 35 -5.94 8.13 -3.17
C GLU A 35 -6.48 6.71 -3.38
N LEU A 36 -6.63 5.90 -2.32
CA LEU A 36 -7.24 4.57 -2.41
C LEU A 36 -8.69 4.65 -2.94
N MET A 37 -9.48 5.60 -2.47
CA MET A 37 -10.85 5.81 -2.94
C MET A 37 -10.89 6.26 -4.41
N ARG A 38 -9.97 7.14 -4.82
CA ARG A 38 -9.83 7.56 -6.23
C ARG A 38 -9.52 6.37 -7.13
N ARG A 39 -8.54 5.54 -6.76
CA ARG A 39 -8.16 4.31 -7.48
C ARG A 39 -9.32 3.32 -7.56
N GLY A 40 -10.02 3.10 -6.45
CA GLY A 40 -11.20 2.24 -6.40
C GLY A 40 -12.30 2.71 -7.36
N ARG A 41 -12.57 4.03 -7.43
CA ARG A 41 -13.52 4.60 -8.41
C ARG A 41 -13.07 4.45 -9.87
N ALA A 42 -11.77 4.37 -10.12
CA ALA A 42 -11.20 4.09 -11.44
C ALA A 42 -11.15 2.59 -11.79
N GLY A 43 -11.67 1.71 -10.91
CA GLY A 43 -11.70 0.26 -11.12
C GLY A 43 -10.43 -0.47 -10.66
N MET A 44 -9.48 0.21 -10.03
CA MET A 44 -8.30 -0.42 -9.43
C MET A 44 -8.67 -0.98 -8.05
N SER A 45 -9.22 -2.19 -8.03
CA SER A 45 -9.74 -2.86 -6.82
C SER A 45 -8.86 -3.98 -6.27
N ALA A 46 -7.65 -4.17 -6.84
CA ALA A 46 -6.70 -5.12 -6.30
C ALA A 46 -6.32 -4.76 -4.84
N PRO A 47 -6.18 -5.74 -3.94
CA PRO A 47 -5.87 -5.47 -2.54
C PRO A 47 -4.48 -4.86 -2.41
N VAL A 48 -4.41 -3.67 -1.82
CA VAL A 48 -3.15 -2.91 -1.67
C VAL A 48 -3.06 -2.28 -0.28
N LEU A 49 -1.89 -2.38 0.35
CA LEU A 49 -1.49 -1.54 1.48
C LEU A 49 -0.70 -0.34 0.94
N LEU A 50 -1.31 0.84 0.98
CA LEU A 50 -0.67 2.10 0.58
C LEU A 50 -0.09 2.82 1.80
N VAL A 51 1.19 3.14 1.76
CA VAL A 51 1.94 3.81 2.83
C VAL A 51 2.53 5.10 2.29
N ALA A 52 2.30 6.22 2.98
CA ALA A 52 2.94 7.49 2.67
C ALA A 52 4.07 7.76 3.68
N GLU A 53 5.27 7.98 3.17
CA GLU A 53 6.43 8.36 3.99
C GLU A 53 6.49 9.90 4.13
N ARG A 54 6.92 10.37 5.30
CA ARG A 54 7.18 11.79 5.59
C ARG A 54 8.59 11.97 6.14
#